data_AF-A0A1G9HCR7-F1
#
_entry.id   AF-A0A1G9HCR7-F1
#
_cell.length_a   1.000
_cell.length_b   1.000
_cell.length_c   1.000
_cell.angle_alpha   90.00
_cell.angle_beta   90.00
_cell.angle_gamma   90.00
#
_symmetry.space_group_name_H-M   'P 1'
#
loop_
_entity.id
_entity.type
_entity.pdbx_description
1 polymer ?
#
loop_
_entity_poly.entity_id
_entity_poly.type
_entity_poly.pdbx_seq_one_letter_code
_entity_poly.pdbx_strand_id
1 'polypeptide(L)'
;MRKSYVHLLSMTGVFTMSCFISRKKDKISAVFEAVGTDADEESFIATFKQMYPNDWTLISERWRLEEENTLPSKKHSLQHPDVYMKEM
;
A
#
# COMPACT_ATOMS: atom_id res chain seq x y z
N MET A 1 16.59 -16.02 10.34
CA MET A 1 16.42 -15.08 11.47
C MET A 1 15.63 -13.88 10.98
N ARG A 2 14.43 -13.66 11.55
CA ARG A 2 13.46 -12.64 11.13
C ARG A 2 14.00 -11.26 11.50
N LYS A 3 14.33 -10.42 10.52
CA LYS A 3 14.68 -9.02 10.79
C LYS A 3 13.43 -8.28 11.26
N SER A 4 13.50 -7.75 12.47
CA SER A 4 12.51 -6.91 13.13
C SER A 4 12.08 -5.74 12.25
N TYR A 5 10.87 -5.80 11.71
CA TYR A 5 10.22 -4.72 10.94
C TYR A 5 9.21 -3.92 11.78
N VAL A 6 9.31 -3.98 13.10
CA VAL A 6 8.29 -3.39 14.01
C VAL A 6 8.79 -2.12 14.72
N HIS A 7 9.95 -1.56 14.35
CA HIS A 7 10.60 -0.53 15.17
C HIS A 7 10.96 0.80 14.48
N LEU A 8 10.34 1.12 13.33
CA LEU A 8 10.55 2.41 12.65
C LEU A 8 9.26 3.20 12.37
N LEU A 9 8.15 2.87 13.01
CA LEU A 9 6.91 3.66 12.97
C LEU A 9 6.69 4.40 14.30
N SER A 10 7.61 5.29 14.64
CA SER A 10 7.37 6.32 15.65
C SER A 10 8.36 7.44 15.36
N MET A 11 7.89 8.56 14.81
CA MET A 11 8.42 9.95 14.94
C MET A 11 7.96 10.89 13.79
N THR A 12 7.27 10.41 12.76
CA THR A 12 6.56 11.26 11.79
C THR A 12 5.12 10.79 11.66
N GLY A 13 4.15 11.68 11.80
CA GLY A 13 2.71 11.39 11.76
C GLY A 13 2.21 11.00 10.37
N VAL A 14 2.77 9.95 9.78
CA VAL A 14 2.31 9.36 8.53
C VAL A 14 1.29 8.28 8.90
N PHE A 15 0.01 8.54 8.65
CA PHE A 15 -1.01 7.50 8.78
C PHE A 15 -0.78 6.48 7.66
N THR A 16 -0.48 5.23 8.01
CA THR A 16 -0.18 4.21 7.00
C THR A 16 -1.46 3.71 6.34
N MET A 17 -1.45 3.56 5.01
CA MET A 17 -2.58 3.05 4.20
C MET A 17 -3.00 1.60 4.54
N SER A 18 -2.28 0.96 5.47
CA SER A 18 -2.50 -0.40 5.97
C SER A 18 -3.88 -0.66 6.56
N CYS A 19 -4.62 0.38 6.96
CA CYS A 19 -5.96 0.22 7.53
C CYS A 19 -7.06 -0.03 6.47
N PHE A 20 -6.80 0.23 5.19
CA PHE A 20 -7.86 0.31 4.17
C PHE A 20 -8.10 -0.98 3.38
N ILE A 21 -7.12 -1.88 3.34
CA ILE A 21 -7.26 -3.15 2.61
C ILE A 21 -7.72 -4.23 3.58
N SER A 22 -9.00 -4.57 3.48
CA SER A 22 -9.57 -5.69 4.24
C SER A 22 -8.86 -7.00 3.89
N ARG A 23 -8.57 -7.82 4.92
CA ARG A 23 -7.86 -9.10 4.74
C ARG A 23 -6.55 -8.97 3.94
N LYS A 24 -5.78 -7.90 4.21
CA LYS A 24 -4.50 -7.60 3.52
C LYS A 24 -3.61 -8.82 3.35
N LYS A 25 -3.39 -9.60 4.42
CA LYS A 25 -2.52 -10.80 4.38
C LYS A 25 -2.99 -11.84 3.35
N ASP A 26 -4.28 -12.15 3.34
CA ASP A 26 -4.86 -13.15 2.45
C ASP A 26 -4.74 -12.71 0.98
N LYS A 27 -4.99 -11.42 0.72
CA LYS A 27 -4.87 -10.84 -0.62
C LYS A 27 -3.43 -10.83 -1.12
N ILE A 28 -2.47 -10.50 -0.26
CA ILE A 28 -1.04 -10.56 -0.59
C ILE A 28 -0.64 -11.99 -0.95
N SER A 29 -1.03 -12.97 -0.13
CA SER A 29 -0.75 -14.38 -0.43
C SER A 29 -1.36 -14.80 -1.77
N ALA A 30 -2.62 -14.44 -2.04
CA ALA A 30 -3.29 -14.77 -3.29
C ALA A 30 -2.61 -14.14 -4.52
N VAL A 31 -2.10 -12.90 -4.39
CA VAL A 31 -1.33 -12.26 -5.48
C VAL A 31 -0.01 -12.97 -5.69
N PHE A 32 0.75 -13.27 -4.63
CA PHE A 32 2.01 -14.02 -4.75
C PHE A 32 1.82 -15.43 -5.33
N GLU A 33 0.72 -16.10 -4.99
CA GLU A 33 0.36 -17.38 -5.61
C GLU A 33 0.04 -17.23 -7.10
N ALA A 34 -0.61 -16.13 -7.50
CA ALA A 34 -0.97 -15.87 -8.89
C ALA A 34 0.22 -15.46 -9.77
N VAL A 35 1.13 -14.63 -9.24
CA VAL A 35 2.28 -14.10 -9.99
C VAL A 35 3.51 -15.01 -9.94
N GLY A 36 3.58 -15.88 -8.93
CA GLY A 36 4.70 -16.80 -8.70
C GLY A 36 5.82 -16.18 -7.86
N THR A 37 6.73 -17.03 -7.37
CA THR A 37 7.78 -16.66 -6.41
C THR A 37 8.91 -15.80 -7.00
N ASP A 38 9.04 -15.76 -8.33
CA ASP A 38 10.07 -14.98 -9.03
C ASP A 38 9.54 -13.62 -9.55
N ALA A 39 8.35 -13.22 -9.11
CA ALA A 39 7.73 -11.99 -9.54
C ALA A 39 8.46 -10.76 -8.98
N ASP A 40 8.67 -9.77 -9.85
CA ASP A 40 9.09 -8.45 -9.43
C ASP A 40 7.92 -7.63 -8.86
N GLU A 41 8.28 -6.52 -8.25
CA GLU A 41 7.35 -5.59 -7.63
C GLU A 41 6.31 -5.02 -8.62
N GLU A 42 6.72 -4.78 -9.87
CA GLU A 42 5.80 -4.28 -10.91
C GLU A 42 4.74 -5.33 -11.26
N SER A 43 5.15 -6.59 -11.38
CA SER A 43 4.27 -7.73 -11.63
C SER A 43 3.31 -7.98 -10.47
N PHE A 44 3.79 -7.84 -9.23
CA PHE A 44 2.93 -7.89 -8.04
C PHE A 44 1.86 -6.79 -8.08
N ILE A 45 2.26 -5.54 -8.30
CA ILE A 45 1.34 -4.39 -8.34
C ILE A 45 0.33 -4.53 -9.48
N ALA A 46 0.77 -4.95 -10.67
CA ALA A 46 -0.10 -5.17 -11.82
C ALA A 46 -1.13 -6.27 -11.54
N THR A 47 -0.69 -7.40 -10.98
CA THR A 47 -1.57 -8.51 -10.60
C THR A 47 -2.54 -8.10 -9.49
N PHE A 48 -2.09 -7.34 -8.50
CA PHE A 48 -2.96 -6.80 -7.45
C PHE A 48 -4.05 -5.89 -8.04
N LYS A 49 -3.70 -4.99 -8.97
CA LYS A 49 -4.67 -4.11 -9.67
C LYS A 49 -5.72 -4.91 -10.44
N GLN A 50 -5.33 -6.05 -11.03
CA GLN A 50 -6.24 -6.94 -11.76
C GLN A 50 -7.16 -7.74 -10.84
N MET A 51 -6.61 -8.31 -9.76
CA MET A 51 -7.37 -9.17 -8.83
C MET A 51 -8.27 -8.36 -7.89
N TYR A 52 -7.82 -7.18 -7.48
CA TYR A 52 -8.46 -6.34 -6.47
C TYR A 52 -8.64 -4.89 -6.92
N PRO A 53 -9.35 -4.63 -8.05
CA PRO A 53 -9.51 -3.28 -8.60
C PRO A 53 -10.26 -2.34 -7.65
N ASN A 54 -11.18 -2.88 -6.84
CA ASN A 54 -11.92 -2.10 -5.85
C ASN A 54 -11.01 -1.62 -4.71
N ASP A 55 -10.13 -2.49 -4.21
CA ASP A 55 -9.15 -2.10 -3.19
C ASP A 55 -8.17 -1.06 -3.74
N TRP A 56 -7.72 -1.25 -4.99
CA TRP A 56 -6.86 -0.28 -5.68
C TRP A 56 -7.54 1.09 -5.82
N THR A 57 -8.82 1.10 -6.20
CA THR A 57 -9.61 2.33 -6.32
C THR A 57 -9.75 3.02 -4.97
N LEU A 58 -10.07 2.27 -3.91
CA LEU A 58 -10.28 2.81 -2.57
C LEU A 58 -9.03 3.47 -2.00
N ILE A 59 -7.86 2.83 -2.14
CA ILE A 59 -6.60 3.42 -1.69
C ILE A 59 -6.21 4.65 -2.52
N SER A 60 -6.49 4.64 -3.83
CA SER A 60 -6.18 5.76 -4.73
C SER A 60 -7.07 6.96 -4.45
N GLU A 61 -8.37 6.74 -4.26
CA GLU A 61 -9.33 7.78 -3.91
C GLU A 61 -8.99 8.40 -2.56
N ARG A 62 -8.62 7.58 -1.57
CA ARG A 62 -8.25 8.10 -0.25
C ARG A 62 -6.97 8.94 -0.29
N TRP A 63 -5.98 8.50 -1.05
CA TRP A 63 -4.78 9.28 -1.28
C TRP A 63 -5.12 10.61 -1.96
N ARG A 64 -5.94 10.60 -3.01
CA ARG A 64 -6.36 11.84 -3.70
C ARG A 64 -7.15 12.78 -2.79
N LEU A 65 -8.05 12.26 -1.96
CA LEU A 65 -8.80 13.07 -1.01
C LEU A 65 -7.89 13.72 0.03
N GLU A 66 -6.86 13.02 0.52
CA GLU A 66 -5.88 13.63 1.41
C GLU A 66 -5.07 14.69 0.66
N GLU A 67 -4.72 14.47 -0.61
CA GLU A 67 -3.97 15.43 -1.44
C GLU A 67 -4.79 16.72 -1.66
N GLU A 68 -6.08 16.59 -1.95
CA GLU A 68 -7.01 17.72 -2.08
C GLU A 68 -7.18 18.50 -0.76
N ASN A 69 -7.11 17.81 0.39
CA ASN A 69 -7.26 18.44 1.71
C ASN A 69 -5.92 18.92 2.31
N THR A 70 -4.80 18.51 1.74
CA THR A 70 -3.47 18.90 2.22
C THR A 70 -3.16 20.30 1.71
N LEU A 71 -2.90 21.22 2.64
CA LEU A 71 -2.44 22.56 2.28
C LEU A 71 -1.10 22.48 1.53
N PRO A 72 -0.83 23.34 0.53
CA PRO A 72 0.42 23.31 -0.24
C PRO A 72 1.70 23.43 0.61
N SER A 73 1.57 23.96 1.83
CA SER A 73 2.66 24.12 2.80
C SER A 73 2.86 22.92 3.72
N LYS A 74 2.00 21.90 3.65
CA LYS A 74 2.04 20.70 4.47
C LYS A 74 2.42 19.49 3.64
N LYS A 75 3.15 18.57 4.25
CA LYS A 75 3.44 17.27 3.64
C LYS A 75 2.19 16.40 3.69
N HIS A 76 1.99 15.65 2.60
CA HIS A 76 0.95 14.64 2.53
C HIS A 76 1.13 13.58 3.62
N SER A 77 0.07 13.31 4.38
CA SER A 77 0.13 12.40 5.53
C SER A 77 0.12 10.92 5.12
N LEU A 78 -0.34 10.60 3.90
CA LEU A 78 -0.39 9.24 3.37
C LEU A 78 0.71 9.03 2.33
N GLN A 79 1.28 7.83 2.27
CA GLN A 79 2.17 7.46 1.17
C GLN A 79 1.37 7.29 -0.13
N HIS A 80 2.02 7.52 -1.28
CA HIS A 80 1.43 7.24 -2.60
C HIS A 80 1.06 5.75 -2.71
N PRO A 81 -0.08 5.38 -3.34
CA PRO A 81 -0.53 3.99 -3.44
C PRO A 81 0.52 3.03 -4.01
N ASP A 82 1.28 3.46 -5.02
CA ASP A 82 2.36 2.64 -5.57
C ASP A 82 3.44 2.39 -4.51
N VAL A 83 3.95 3.43 -3.82
CA VAL A 83 4.97 3.29 -2.76
C VAL A 83 4.48 2.41 -1.61
N TYR A 84 3.22 2.57 -1.22
CA TYR A 84 2.61 1.72 -0.21
C TYR A 84 2.56 0.23 -0.63
N MET A 85 2.34 -0.07 -1.92
CA MET A 85 2.40 -1.44 -2.44
C MET A 85 3.83 -1.99 -2.52
N LYS A 86 4.82 -1.13 -2.75
CA LYS A 86 6.24 -1.49 -2.73
C LYS A 86 6.70 -1.97 -1.36
N GLU A 87 6.20 -1.31 -0.30
CA GLU A 87 6.53 -1.61 1.09
C GLU A 87 5.66 -2.72 1.72
N MET A 88 4.80 -3.39 0.93
CA MET A 88 3.78 -4.31 1.45
C MET A 88 4.30 -5.62 2.05
#